data_AF-A0A2V9CQ77-F1
#
_entry.id   AF-A0A2V9CQ77-F1
#
_cell.length_a   1.000
_cell.length_b   1.000
_cell.length_c   1.000
_cell.angle_alpha   90.00
_cell.angle_beta   90.00
_cell.angle_gamma   90.00
#
_symmetry.space_group_name_H-M   'P 1'
#
loop_
_entity.id
_entity.type
_entity.pdbx_description
1 polymer ?
#
loop_
_entity_poly.entity_id
_entity_poly.type
_entity_poly.pdbx_seq_one_letter_code
_entity_poly.pdbx_strand_id
1 'polypeptide(L)'
;MAESIRQMFPGCPSEEAWMIAAHTSVRGSGRVGRTASGRALDEEALRAAVIAAIRHRHTHYDRLLMKGWDRMDARNAVRGDVDRVLSEWRKAV
;
A
#
# COMPACT_ATOMS: atom_id res chain seq x y z
N MET A 1 -5.02 -1.50 -12.40
CA MET A 1 -4.46 -1.03 -11.11
C MET A 1 -4.95 -1.88 -9.93
N ALA A 2 -6.27 -1.92 -9.64
CA ALA A 2 -6.80 -2.78 -8.57
C ALA A 2 -6.53 -4.27 -8.81
N GLU A 3 -6.67 -4.73 -10.06
CA GLU A 3 -6.31 -6.10 -10.45
C GLU A 3 -4.81 -6.39 -10.22
N SER A 4 -3.93 -5.46 -10.60
CA SER A 4 -2.49 -5.57 -10.37
C SER A 4 -2.15 -5.68 -8.88
N ILE A 5 -2.86 -4.93 -8.02
CA ILE A 5 -2.73 -5.05 -6.56
C ILE A 5 -3.15 -6.46 -6.12
N ARG A 6 -4.28 -6.99 -6.61
CA ARG A 6 -4.74 -8.34 -6.27
C ARG A 6 -3.84 -9.45 -6.82
N GLN A 7 -3.15 -9.22 -7.93
CA GLN A 7 -2.15 -10.16 -8.44
C GLN A 7 -0.91 -10.20 -7.53
N MET A 8 -0.47 -9.05 -6.99
CA MET A 8 0.65 -8.96 -6.05
C MET A 8 0.28 -9.38 -4.61
N PHE A 9 -0.99 -9.16 -4.23
CA PHE A 9 -1.53 -9.33 -2.89
C PHE A 9 -2.88 -10.05 -2.97
N PRO A 10 -2.89 -11.37 -3.26
CA PRO A 10 -4.12 -12.12 -3.52
C PRO A 10 -5.07 -12.20 -2.31
N GLY A 11 -4.56 -12.08 -1.09
CA GLY A 11 -5.37 -12.03 0.13
C GLY A 11 -5.91 -10.64 0.47
N CYS A 12 -5.61 -9.61 -0.33
CA CYS A 12 -6.17 -8.28 -0.15
C CYS A 12 -7.66 -8.27 -0.54
N PRO A 13 -8.57 -7.79 0.34
CA PRO A 13 -9.98 -7.64 0.01
C PRO A 13 -10.18 -6.79 -1.24
N SER A 14 -11.15 -7.18 -2.09
CA SER A 14 -11.41 -6.49 -3.35
C SER A 14 -11.71 -4.99 -3.16
N GLU A 15 -12.43 -4.63 -2.10
CA GLU A 15 -12.75 -3.24 -1.78
C GLU A 15 -11.50 -2.43 -1.38
N GLU A 16 -10.61 -3.01 -0.56
CA GLU A 16 -9.32 -2.40 -0.20
C GLU A 16 -8.46 -2.18 -1.45
N ALA A 17 -8.35 -3.18 -2.32
CA ALA A 17 -7.60 -3.05 -3.57
C ALA A 17 -8.15 -1.94 -4.48
N TRP A 18 -9.47 -1.76 -4.54
CA TRP A 18 -10.13 -0.67 -5.27
C TRP A 18 -9.82 0.70 -4.68
N MET A 19 -9.95 0.85 -3.36
CA MET A 19 -9.62 2.10 -2.67
C MET A 19 -8.16 2.50 -2.89
N ILE A 20 -7.24 1.56 -2.71
CA ILE A 20 -5.81 1.80 -2.92
C ILE A 20 -5.55 2.23 -4.37
N ALA A 21 -6.10 1.50 -5.34
CA ALA A 21 -5.97 1.83 -6.75
C ALA A 21 -6.50 3.22 -7.10
N ALA A 22 -7.64 3.62 -6.54
CA ALA A 22 -8.23 4.94 -6.76
C ALA A 22 -7.27 6.04 -6.30
N HIS A 23 -6.61 5.87 -5.14
CA HIS A 23 -5.63 6.83 -4.64
C HIS A 23 -4.32 6.87 -5.45
N THR A 24 -3.87 5.73 -5.99
CA THR A 24 -2.65 5.67 -6.83
C THR A 24 -2.87 6.28 -8.22
N SER A 25 -4.08 6.13 -8.78
CA SER A 25 -4.41 6.56 -10.14
C SER A 25 -4.40 8.08 -10.33
N VAL A 26 -4.56 8.86 -9.25
CA VAL A 26 -4.55 10.33 -9.30
C VAL A 26 -3.14 10.91 -9.61
N ARG A 27 -2.08 10.11 -9.49
CA ARG A 27 -0.69 10.56 -9.76
C ARG A 27 -0.13 10.16 -11.14
N GLY A 28 -0.88 9.40 -11.93
CA GLY A 28 -0.45 8.89 -13.24
C GLY A 28 -0.82 9.79 -14.42
N SER A 29 -0.13 10.92 -14.60
CA SER A 29 -0.30 11.88 -15.71
C SER A 29 0.10 11.35 -17.12
N GLY A 30 -0.09 10.05 -17.41
CA GLY A 30 -0.02 9.55 -18.80
C GLY A 30 1.39 9.23 -19.35
N ARG A 31 2.40 8.99 -18.49
CA ARG A 31 3.70 8.45 -18.93
C ARG A 31 4.13 7.30 -18.04
N VAL A 32 3.50 6.14 -18.20
CA VAL A 32 4.09 4.89 -17.69
C VAL A 32 4.38 3.93 -18.83
N GLY A 33 5.65 3.54 -18.90
CA GLY A 33 6.27 3.00 -20.09
C GLY A 33 5.88 1.53 -20.33
N ARG A 34 5.72 1.16 -21.60
CA ARG A 34 5.61 -0.24 -22.04
C ARG A 34 6.91 -1.04 -21.85
N THR A 35 7.96 -0.39 -21.34
CA THR A 35 9.28 -0.96 -21.07
C THR A 35 9.29 -1.64 -19.71
N ALA A 36 10.20 -2.62 -19.53
CA ALA A 36 10.36 -3.32 -18.26
C ALA A 36 10.62 -2.36 -17.09
N SER A 37 11.45 -1.33 -17.29
CA SER A 37 11.72 -0.31 -16.27
C SER A 37 10.49 0.53 -15.92
N GLY A 38 9.62 0.83 -16.88
CA GLY A 38 8.35 1.54 -16.62
C GLY A 38 7.40 0.72 -15.76
N ARG A 39 7.27 -0.58 -16.04
CA ARG A 39 6.44 -1.51 -15.27
C ARG A 39 6.97 -1.75 -13.85
N ALA A 40 8.28 -1.84 -13.68
CA ALA A 40 8.88 -1.97 -12.34
C ALA A 40 8.58 -0.75 -11.46
N LEU A 41 8.66 0.47 -12.03
CA LEU A 41 8.29 1.70 -11.32
C LEU A 41 6.80 1.71 -10.91
N ASP A 42 5.91 1.16 -11.75
CA ASP A 42 4.49 0.97 -11.39
C ASP A 42 4.32 -0.02 -10.23
N GLU A 43 5.00 -1.17 -10.26
CA GLU A 43 4.93 -2.16 -9.18
C GLU A 43 5.42 -1.58 -7.84
N GLU A 44 6.52 -0.83 -7.85
CA GLU A 44 7.06 -0.17 -6.66
C GLU A 44 6.10 0.87 -6.12
N ALA A 45 5.48 1.66 -7.00
CA ALA A 45 4.46 2.64 -6.62
C ALA A 45 3.23 1.96 -6.00
N LEU A 46 2.79 0.83 -6.56
CA LEU A 46 1.66 0.06 -6.03
C LEU A 46 1.99 -0.57 -4.69
N ARG A 47 3.20 -1.14 -4.51
CA ARG A 47 3.68 -1.64 -3.22
C ARG A 47 3.69 -0.54 -2.17
N ALA A 48 4.20 0.64 -2.51
CA ALA A 48 4.22 1.80 -1.61
C ALA A 48 2.81 2.26 -1.22
N ALA A 49 1.86 2.26 -2.18
CA ALA A 49 0.47 2.60 -1.93
C ALA A 49 -0.22 1.60 -0.99
N VAL A 50 0.02 0.29 -1.19
CA VAL A 50 -0.49 -0.76 -0.30
C VAL A 50 0.06 -0.60 1.12
N ILE A 51 1.37 -0.41 1.28
CA ILE A 51 2.00 -0.18 2.59
C ILE A 51 1.41 1.06 3.28
N ALA A 52 1.19 2.15 2.52
CA ALA A 52 0.57 3.34 3.07
C ALA A 52 -0.86 3.07 3.55
N ALA A 53 -1.67 2.38 2.75
CA ALA A 53 -3.04 2.05 3.12
C ALA A 53 -3.10 1.15 4.36
N ILE A 54 -2.26 0.10 4.41
CA ILE A 54 -2.14 -0.77 5.59
C ILE A 54 -1.80 0.06 6.83
N ARG A 55 -0.79 0.92 6.74
CA ARG A 55 -0.37 1.77 7.86
C ARG A 55 -1.52 2.63 8.39
N HIS A 56 -2.28 3.29 7.52
CA HIS A 56 -3.35 4.19 7.96
C HIS A 56 -4.62 3.44 8.43
N ARG A 57 -4.99 2.33 7.77
CA ARG A 57 -6.29 1.67 7.97
C ARG A 57 -6.25 0.47 8.91
N HIS A 58 -5.10 -0.20 9.00
CA HIS A 58 -4.96 -1.47 9.72
C HIS A 58 -4.02 -1.39 10.92
N THR A 59 -3.56 -0.19 11.29
CA THR A 59 -2.70 0.02 12.48
C THR A 59 -3.15 1.24 13.27
N HIS A 60 -2.55 1.46 14.45
CA HIS A 60 -2.82 2.66 15.24
C HIS A 60 -2.03 3.91 14.79
N TYR A 61 -1.44 3.92 13.58
CA TYR A 61 -0.58 5.01 13.09
C TYR A 61 -1.23 6.40 13.21
N ASP A 62 -2.47 6.57 12.75
CA ASP A 62 -3.15 7.87 12.82
C ASP A 62 -3.41 8.31 14.27
N ARG A 63 -3.64 7.35 15.18
CA ARG A 63 -3.76 7.64 16.62
C ARG A 63 -2.44 8.11 17.22
N LEU A 64 -1.29 7.55 16.80
CA LEU A 64 0.03 8.02 17.24
C LEU A 64 0.30 9.44 16.77
N LEU A 65 -0.03 9.74 15.50
CA LEU A 65 0.10 11.11 14.97
C LEU A 65 -0.78 12.11 15.72
N MET A 66 -2.03 11.75 16.03
CA MET A 66 -2.92 12.60 16.83
C MET A 66 -2.40 12.82 18.26
N LYS A 67 -1.61 11.88 18.80
CA LYS A 67 -0.92 12.03 20.10
C LYS A 67 0.37 12.86 20.01
N GLY A 68 0.70 13.41 18.84
CA GLY A 68 1.86 14.28 18.63
C GLY A 68 3.17 13.55 18.36
N TRP A 69 3.13 12.25 18.04
CA TRP A 69 4.35 11.51 17.69
C TRP A 69 4.93 12.00 16.36
N ASP A 70 6.26 12.01 16.25
CA ASP A 70 6.90 12.21 14.96
C ASP A 70 6.54 11.09 13.98
N ARG A 71 6.51 11.40 12.68
CA ARG A 71 6.15 10.44 11.64
C ARG A 71 7.10 9.26 11.58
N MET A 72 8.40 9.46 11.82
CA MET A 72 9.38 8.37 11.80
C MET A 72 9.14 7.42 12.97
N ASP A 73 8.95 7.95 14.17
CA ASP A 73 8.69 7.15 15.37
C ASP A 73 7.35 6.40 15.26
N ALA A 74 6.30 7.07 14.77
CA ALA A 74 5.02 6.44 14.52
C ALA A 74 5.11 5.34 13.46
N ARG A 75 5.91 5.52 12.40
CA ARG A 75 6.16 4.50 11.37
C ARG A 75 6.91 3.30 11.94
N ASN A 76 7.92 3.54 12.77
CA ASN A 76 8.69 2.48 13.41
C ASN A 76 7.81 1.66 14.36
N ALA A 77 6.97 2.34 15.15
CA ALA A 77 6.07 1.69 16.11
C ALA A 77 5.07 0.72 15.46
N VAL A 78 4.58 1.04 14.26
CA VAL A 78 3.59 0.20 13.54
C VAL A 78 4.21 -0.77 12.54
N ARG A 79 5.54 -0.80 12.41
CA ARG A 79 6.20 -1.60 11.37
C ARG A 79 5.81 -3.08 11.45
N GLY A 80 5.77 -3.64 12.65
CA GLY A 80 5.38 -5.04 12.86
C GLY A 80 3.94 -5.33 12.44
N ASP A 81 3.00 -4.42 12.73
CA ASP A 81 1.60 -4.57 12.31
C ASP A 81 1.45 -4.49 10.79
N VAL A 82 2.18 -3.56 10.16
CA VAL A 82 2.22 -3.42 8.70
C VAL A 82 2.76 -4.69 8.07
N ASP A 83 3.90 -5.20 8.55
CA ASP A 83 4.54 -6.41 8.01
C ASP A 83 3.65 -7.65 8.16
N ARG A 84 2.91 -7.75 9.28
CA ARG A 84 1.94 -8.83 9.51
C ARG A 84 0.82 -8.82 8.48
N VAL A 85 0.12 -7.68 8.31
CA VAL A 85 -0.98 -7.57 7.33
C VAL A 85 -0.47 -7.75 5.91
N LEU A 86 0.72 -7.22 5.59
CA LEU A 86 1.33 -7.41 4.28
C LEU A 86 1.63 -8.90 4.00
N SER A 87 2.08 -9.65 5.01
CA SER A 87 2.31 -11.10 4.92
C SER A 87 1.00 -11.87 4.73
N GLU A 88 -0.06 -11.49 5.44
CA GLU A 88 -1.40 -12.05 5.27
C GLU A 88 -1.90 -11.84 3.84
N TRP A 89 -1.80 -10.61 3.32
CA TRP A 89 -2.28 -10.27 1.97
C TRP A 89 -1.46 -10.87 0.83
N ARG A 90 -0.18 -11.21 1.06
CA ARG A 90 0.65 -11.93 0.08
C ARG A 90 0.25 -13.38 -0.12
N LYS A 91 -0.43 -13.99 0.86
CA LYS A 91 -0.92 -15.36 0.76
C LYS A 91 -2.26 -15.35 0.02
N ALA A 92 -2.48 -16.35 -0.83
CA ALA A 92 -3.80 -16.57 -1.40
C ALA A 92 -4.76 -17.02 -0.29
N VAL A 93 -5.99 -16.51 -0.33
CA VAL A 93 -7.10 -17.01 0.49
C VAL A 93 -7.66 -18.27 -0.13
#